data_AF-R5KN96-F1
#
_entry.id   AF-R5KN96-F1
#
_cell.length_a   1.000
_cell.length_b   1.000
_cell.length_c   1.000
_cell.angle_alpha   90.00
_cell.angle_beta   90.00
_cell.angle_gamma   90.00
#
_symmetry.space_group_name_H-M   'P 1'
#
loop_
_entity.id
_entity.type
_entity.pdbx_description
1 polymer ?
#
loop_
_entity_poly.entity_id
_entity_poly.type
_entity_poly.pdbx_seq_one_letter_code
_entity_poly.pdbx_strand_id
1 'polypeptide(L)'
;MKLKNCINRIQNQIEKRNLIKKEKNINRYFKIHDDTIYGNSYDQLYKSRSTLANYAKSQGITIDVFDARQIIAGDEYAPVSIENSLSDKLMLKVTNILTGKSKSRIISADTDNIYVHNNIKLDVFHNGNVTETYETKQLHEYTFLRYIYRNVENLTKHLNGKTNY
;
A
#
# COMPACT_ATOMS: atom_id res chain seq x y z
N MET A 1 7.56 -28.27 -40.64
CA MET A 1 8.13 -28.29 -39.27
C MET A 1 8.89 -27.01 -38.87
N LYS A 2 9.71 -26.41 -39.75
CA LYS A 2 10.49 -25.18 -39.43
C LYS A 2 9.64 -23.92 -39.18
N LEU A 3 8.58 -23.70 -39.97
CA LEU A 3 7.71 -22.52 -39.85
C LEU A 3 6.98 -22.45 -38.50
N LYS A 4 6.43 -23.58 -38.04
CA LYS A 4 5.75 -23.71 -36.74
C LYS A 4 6.69 -23.38 -35.58
N ASN A 5 7.94 -23.84 -35.65
CA ASN A 5 8.96 -23.52 -34.64
C ASN A 5 9.33 -22.03 -34.64
N CYS A 6 9.39 -21.39 -35.81
CA CYS A 6 9.62 -19.94 -35.91
C CYS A 6 8.45 -19.14 -35.32
N ILE A 7 7.20 -19.51 -35.63
CA ILE A 7 6.00 -18.86 -35.09
C ILE A 7 5.98 -18.95 -33.55
N ASN A 8 6.21 -20.14 -32.99
CA ASN A 8 6.26 -20.34 -31.54
C ASN A 8 7.34 -19.48 -30.87
N ARG A 9 8.53 -19.36 -31.49
CA ARG A 9 9.61 -18.50 -30.97
C ARG A 9 9.20 -17.02 -30.94
N ILE A 10 8.54 -16.54 -31.98
CA ILE A 10 8.04 -15.16 -32.06
C ILE A 10 6.98 -14.91 -30.98
N GLN A 11 6.02 -15.82 -30.83
CA GLN A 11 4.98 -15.72 -29.80
C GLN A 11 5.58 -15.63 -28.40
N ASN A 12 6.51 -16.53 -28.06
CA ASN A 12 7.20 -16.52 -26.76
C ASN A 12 7.96 -15.19 -26.52
N GLN A 13 8.58 -14.61 -27.55
CA GLN A 13 9.26 -13.32 -27.42
C GLN A 13 8.28 -12.16 -27.18
N ILE A 14 7.13 -12.17 -27.87
CA ILE A 14 6.08 -11.17 -27.68
C ILE A 14 5.53 -11.24 -26.25
N GLU A 15 5.22 -12.44 -25.78
CA GLU A 15 4.74 -12.67 -24.40
C GLU A 15 5.76 -12.19 -23.36
N LYS A 16 7.03 -12.55 -23.53
CA LYS A 16 8.12 -12.09 -22.65
C LYS A 16 8.21 -10.56 -22.62
N ARG A 17 8.13 -9.89 -23.77
CA ARG A 17 8.14 -8.42 -23.86
C ARG A 17 6.94 -7.80 -23.15
N ASN A 18 5.76 -8.38 -23.32
CA ASN A 18 4.53 -7.90 -22.67
C ASN A 18 4.61 -8.03 -21.14
N LEU A 19 5.13 -9.15 -20.63
CA LEU A 19 5.36 -9.35 -19.20
C LEU A 19 6.34 -8.33 -18.63
N ILE A 20 7.48 -8.10 -19.31
CA ILE A 20 8.46 -7.08 -18.90
C ILE A 20 7.83 -5.68 -18.88
N LYS A 21 7.02 -5.34 -19.89
CA LYS A 21 6.33 -4.05 -19.95
C LYS A 21 5.32 -3.90 -18.80
N LYS A 22 4.60 -4.97 -18.46
CA LYS A 22 3.65 -4.99 -17.35
C LYS A 22 4.37 -4.78 -16.01
N GLU A 23 5.44 -5.53 -15.74
CA GLU A 23 6.22 -5.38 -14.50
C GLU A 23 6.85 -3.99 -14.39
N LYS A 24 7.42 -3.45 -15.48
CA LYS A 24 7.93 -2.06 -15.49
C LYS A 24 6.84 -1.04 -15.16
N ASN A 25 5.63 -1.24 -15.68
CA ASN A 25 4.52 -0.34 -15.38
C ASN A 25 4.05 -0.46 -13.93
N ILE A 26 3.99 -1.67 -13.36
CA ILE A 26 3.69 -1.87 -11.94
C ILE A 26 4.74 -1.18 -11.06
N ASN A 27 6.03 -1.48 -11.31
CA ASN A 27 7.16 -0.96 -10.53
C ASN A 27 7.31 0.56 -10.60
N ARG A 28 6.69 1.22 -11.59
CA ARG A 28 6.63 2.68 -11.66
C ARG A 28 5.77 3.30 -10.55
N TYR A 29 4.74 2.59 -10.10
CA TYR A 29 3.72 3.11 -9.18
C TYR A 29 3.71 2.41 -7.82
N PHE A 30 4.18 1.16 -7.76
CA PHE A 30 4.27 0.40 -6.52
C PHE A 30 5.56 -0.40 -6.51
N LYS A 31 6.39 -0.20 -5.48
CA LYS A 31 7.64 -0.93 -5.32
C LYS A 31 7.82 -1.41 -3.89
N ILE A 32 8.22 -2.67 -3.76
CA ILE A 32 8.71 -3.27 -2.52
C ILE A 32 10.23 -3.29 -2.65
N HIS A 33 10.95 -2.66 -1.73
CA HIS A 33 12.41 -2.51 -1.83
C HIS A 33 13.18 -3.60 -1.12
N ASP A 34 12.56 -4.29 -0.16
CA ASP A 34 13.16 -5.37 0.60
C ASP A 34 12.35 -6.65 0.41
N ASP A 35 13.03 -7.78 0.21
CA ASP A 35 12.43 -9.11 0.28
C ASP A 35 12.49 -9.70 1.69
N THR A 36 13.24 -9.07 2.60
CA THR A 36 13.39 -9.46 4.01
C THR A 36 12.31 -8.93 4.93
N ILE A 37 11.21 -8.42 4.35
CA ILE A 37 10.10 -7.86 5.11
C ILE A 37 9.43 -8.98 5.93
N TYR A 38 9.04 -8.65 7.16
CA TYR A 38 8.50 -9.57 8.16
C TYR A 38 7.41 -10.53 7.65
N GLY A 39 7.58 -11.82 7.95
CA GLY A 39 6.56 -12.86 7.80
C GLY A 39 6.02 -13.02 6.37
N ASN A 40 4.71 -13.25 6.26
CA ASN A 40 4.03 -13.44 4.98
C ASN A 40 3.67 -12.12 4.27
N SER A 41 4.07 -10.97 4.81
CA SER A 41 3.68 -9.66 4.29
C SER A 41 4.23 -9.40 2.89
N TYR A 42 5.47 -9.83 2.62
CA TYR A 42 6.08 -9.71 1.30
C TYR A 42 5.23 -10.41 0.22
N ASP A 43 4.85 -11.67 0.45
CA ASP A 43 4.08 -12.44 -0.54
C ASP A 43 2.68 -11.85 -0.77
N GLN A 44 2.00 -11.40 0.29
CA GLN A 44 0.69 -10.74 0.13
C GLN A 44 0.80 -9.40 -0.62
N LEU A 45 1.80 -8.58 -0.31
CA LEU A 45 2.06 -7.34 -1.05
C LEU A 45 2.45 -7.63 -2.50
N TYR A 46 3.30 -8.61 -2.72
CA TYR A 46 3.74 -9.02 -4.05
C TYR A 46 2.56 -9.49 -4.89
N LYS A 47 1.69 -10.35 -4.36
CA LYS A 47 0.48 -10.82 -5.05
C LYS A 47 -0.51 -9.69 -5.37
N SER A 48 -0.59 -8.68 -4.51
CA SER A 48 -1.51 -7.54 -4.66
C SER A 48 -0.93 -6.31 -5.39
N ARG A 49 0.36 -6.34 -5.75
CA ARG A 49 1.12 -5.20 -6.32
C ARG A 49 0.44 -4.54 -7.52
N SER A 50 -0.20 -5.32 -8.39
CA SER A 50 -0.87 -4.78 -9.58
C SER A 50 -2.08 -3.92 -9.19
N THR A 51 -2.83 -4.32 -8.16
CA THR A 51 -4.00 -3.59 -7.67
C THR A 51 -3.55 -2.28 -7.00
N LEU A 52 -2.51 -2.34 -6.16
CA LEU A 52 -1.94 -1.17 -5.49
C LEU A 52 -1.34 -0.18 -6.49
N ALA A 53 -0.62 -0.67 -7.50
CA ALA A 53 -0.09 0.15 -8.59
C ALA A 53 -1.19 0.84 -9.40
N ASN A 54 -2.30 0.15 -9.68
CA ASN A 54 -3.44 0.73 -10.40
C ASN A 54 -4.11 1.85 -9.59
N TYR A 55 -4.27 1.65 -8.28
CA TYR A 55 -4.76 2.69 -7.38
C TYR A 55 -3.80 3.89 -7.34
N ALA A 56 -2.51 3.64 -7.13
CA ALA A 56 -1.50 4.69 -7.10
C ALA A 56 -1.50 5.53 -8.39
N LYS A 57 -1.58 4.85 -9.54
CA LYS A 57 -1.71 5.49 -10.85
C LYS A 57 -2.95 6.39 -10.95
N SER A 58 -4.10 5.93 -10.48
CA SER A 58 -5.35 6.71 -10.54
C SER A 58 -5.31 7.94 -9.62
N GLN A 59 -4.53 7.89 -8.54
CA GLN A 59 -4.33 9.00 -7.61
C GLN A 59 -3.15 9.91 -7.97
N GLY A 60 -2.38 9.60 -9.01
CA GLY A 60 -1.20 10.38 -9.39
C GLY A 60 -0.05 10.30 -8.38
N ILE A 61 0.10 9.16 -7.70
CA ILE A 61 1.11 8.91 -6.67
C ILE A 61 1.98 7.70 -7.00
N THR A 62 3.12 7.57 -6.32
CA THR A 62 3.86 6.31 -6.18
C THR A 62 3.78 5.83 -4.73
N ILE A 63 3.90 4.52 -4.55
CA ILE A 63 3.92 3.84 -3.26
C ILE A 63 5.22 3.05 -3.19
N ASP A 64 5.99 3.30 -2.15
CA ASP A 64 7.21 2.57 -1.84
C ASP A 64 7.06 1.90 -0.47
N VAL A 65 7.40 0.62 -0.40
CA VAL A 65 7.35 -0.20 0.82
C VAL A 65 8.75 -0.67 1.16
N PHE A 66 9.17 -0.42 2.39
CA PHE A 66 10.47 -0.80 2.93
C PHE A 66 10.28 -1.56 4.25
N ASP A 67 11.29 -2.36 4.61
CA ASP A 67 11.47 -2.79 5.99
C ASP A 67 11.68 -1.55 6.88
N ALA A 68 10.95 -1.45 7.99
CA ALA A 68 11.05 -0.28 8.86
C ALA A 68 12.42 -0.15 9.53
N ARG A 69 13.19 -1.24 9.66
CA ARG A 69 14.57 -1.21 10.18
C ARG A 69 15.51 -0.39 9.31
N GLN A 70 15.18 -0.18 8.03
CA GLN A 70 15.95 0.73 7.17
C GLN A 70 16.04 2.16 7.71
N ILE A 71 15.12 2.58 8.59
CA ILE A 71 15.13 3.92 9.21
C ILE A 71 16.38 4.13 10.08
N ILE A 72 16.88 3.07 10.70
CA ILE A 72 18.07 3.09 11.55
C ILE A 72 19.27 2.42 10.89
N ALA A 73 19.17 2.06 9.59
CA ALA A 73 20.26 1.40 8.89
C ALA A 73 21.47 2.33 8.80
N GLY A 74 22.58 1.91 9.43
CA GLY A 74 23.83 2.67 9.49
C GLY A 74 23.95 3.59 10.72
N ASP A 75 22.98 3.59 11.63
CA ASP A 75 23.14 4.21 12.94
C ASP A 75 23.76 3.21 13.93
N GLU A 76 25.07 3.28 14.11
CA GLU A 76 25.83 2.41 15.03
C GLU A 76 25.44 2.59 16.51
N TYR A 77 24.74 3.68 16.84
CA TYR A 77 24.27 3.98 18.19
C TYR A 77 22.80 3.64 18.40
N ALA A 78 22.10 3.14 17.38
CA ALA A 78 20.70 2.75 17.49
C ALA A 78 20.56 1.64 18.55
N PRO A 79 19.75 1.85 19.60
CA PRO A 79 19.52 0.81 20.60
C PRO A 79 18.89 -0.43 19.97
N VAL A 80 19.32 -1.62 20.39
CA VAL A 80 18.74 -2.92 19.98
C VAL A 80 17.23 -2.97 20.24
N SER A 81 16.74 -2.29 21.27
CA SER A 81 15.31 -2.19 21.56
C SER A 81 14.52 -1.48 20.44
N ILE A 82 15.11 -0.49 19.76
CA ILE A 82 14.50 0.19 18.62
C ILE A 82 14.47 -0.76 17.41
N GLU A 83 15.58 -1.44 17.13
CA GLU A 83 15.63 -2.45 16.05
C GLU A 83 14.55 -3.52 16.22
N ASN A 84 14.42 -4.07 17.43
CA ASN A 84 13.40 -5.06 17.77
C ASN A 84 11.97 -4.50 17.64
N SER A 85 11.75 -3.22 17.96
CA SER A 85 10.43 -2.59 17.79
C SER A 85 10.02 -2.35 16.33
N LEU A 86 11.00 -2.37 15.42
CA LEU A 86 10.80 -2.18 13.98
C LEU A 86 10.80 -3.50 13.20
N SER A 87 11.21 -4.61 13.82
CA SER A 87 11.41 -5.89 13.12
C SER A 87 10.16 -6.49 12.50
N ASP A 88 8.98 -6.12 13.01
CA ASP A 88 7.67 -6.54 12.51
C ASP A 88 6.89 -5.39 11.83
N LYS A 89 7.60 -4.34 11.39
CA LYS A 89 7.00 -3.12 10.85
C LYS A 89 7.44 -2.84 9.40
N LEU A 90 6.57 -2.14 8.67
CA LEU A 90 6.82 -1.60 7.35
C LEU A 90 6.94 -0.09 7.42
N MET A 91 7.83 0.48 6.61
CA MET A 91 7.72 1.89 6.24
C MET A 91 6.97 2.00 4.91
N LEU A 92 5.75 2.55 4.96
CA LEU A 92 5.02 2.95 3.77
C LEU A 92 5.35 4.40 3.44
N LYS A 93 5.79 4.66 2.21
CA LYS A 93 6.03 6.00 1.68
C LYS A 93 5.14 6.23 0.47
N VAL A 94 4.41 7.35 0.47
CA VAL A 94 3.63 7.81 -0.67
C VAL A 94 4.25 9.10 -1.20
N THR A 95 4.42 9.19 -2.52
CA THR A 95 4.98 10.37 -3.19
C THR A 95 4.03 10.85 -4.27
N ASN A 96 3.69 12.14 -4.26
CA ASN A 96 2.92 12.76 -5.33
C ASN A 96 3.82 12.96 -6.56
N ILE A 97 3.43 12.41 -7.72
CA ILE A 97 4.27 12.39 -8.93
C ILE A 97 4.50 13.79 -9.49
N LEU A 98 3.51 14.68 -9.40
CA LEU A 98 3.58 16.01 -9.99
C LEU A 98 4.44 16.96 -9.15
N THR A 99 4.31 16.88 -7.82
CA THR A 99 4.95 17.83 -6.90
C THR A 99 6.25 17.30 -6.28
N GLY A 100 6.49 15.99 -6.35
CA GLY A 100 7.60 15.32 -5.67
C GLY A 100 7.45 15.26 -4.14
N LYS A 101 6.39 15.86 -3.56
CA LYS A 101 6.15 15.82 -2.12
C LYS A 101 5.85 14.40 -1.67
N SER A 102 6.42 13.99 -0.54
CA SER A 102 6.21 12.66 0.02
C SER A 102 5.82 12.72 1.50
N LYS A 103 5.10 11.68 1.93
CA LYS A 103 4.79 11.41 3.33
C LYS A 103 4.99 9.92 3.57
N SER A 104 5.47 9.57 4.75
CA SER A 104 5.66 8.19 5.16
C SER A 104 5.03 7.91 6.52
N ARG A 105 4.81 6.64 6.81
CA ARG A 105 4.36 6.15 8.10
C ARG A 105 4.88 4.73 8.34
N ILE A 106 5.23 4.45 9.59
CA ILE A 106 5.53 3.10 10.07
C ILE A 106 4.22 2.42 10.43
N ILE A 107 4.01 1.20 9.93
CA ILE A 107 2.81 0.41 10.18
C ILE A 107 3.19 -1.05 10.49
N SER A 108 2.26 -1.80 11.05
CA SER A 108 2.46 -3.23 11.30
C SER A 108 2.57 -4.04 10.00
N ALA A 109 3.50 -4.99 9.96
CA ALA A 109 3.66 -5.98 8.90
C ALA A 109 2.92 -7.30 9.20
N ASP A 110 2.35 -7.44 10.41
CA ASP A 110 1.64 -8.65 10.80
C ASP A 110 0.42 -8.91 9.90
N THR A 111 0.45 -10.04 9.20
CA THR A 111 -0.59 -10.44 8.26
C THR A 111 -1.79 -11.12 8.91
N ASP A 112 -1.60 -11.65 10.12
CA ASP A 112 -2.58 -12.46 10.83
C ASP A 112 -3.38 -11.60 11.81
N ASN A 113 -2.91 -10.38 12.07
CA ASN A 113 -3.63 -9.40 12.87
C ASN A 113 -4.88 -8.85 12.15
N ILE A 114 -5.91 -8.59 12.95
CA ILE A 114 -7.13 -7.90 12.53
C ILE A 114 -7.04 -6.44 12.97
N TYR A 115 -6.99 -5.52 12.01
CA TYR A 115 -6.84 -4.11 12.30
C TYR A 115 -8.21 -3.44 12.44
N VAL A 116 -8.57 -3.08 13.68
CA VAL A 116 -9.84 -2.40 13.97
C VAL A 116 -9.74 -0.93 13.56
N HIS A 117 -10.67 -0.51 12.71
CA HIS A 117 -10.85 0.88 12.31
C HIS A 117 -12.19 1.41 12.81
N ASN A 118 -12.11 2.49 13.57
CA ASN A 118 -13.27 3.22 14.06
C ASN A 118 -13.54 4.37 13.11
N ASN A 119 -14.72 4.39 12.50
CA ASN A 119 -15.23 5.57 11.83
C ASN A 119 -16.43 6.11 12.61
N ILE A 120 -16.45 7.41 12.84
CA ILE A 120 -17.58 8.10 13.44
C ILE A 120 -18.36 8.75 12.30
N LYS A 121 -19.64 8.44 12.19
CA LYS A 121 -20.53 9.02 11.18
C LYS A 121 -21.68 9.72 11.88
N LEU A 122 -22.05 10.91 11.40
CA LEU A 122 -23.30 11.54 11.79
C LEU A 122 -24.38 11.05 10.83
N ASP A 123 -25.34 10.29 11.35
CA ASP A 123 -26.51 9.84 10.62
C ASP A 123 -27.70 10.73 10.97
N VAL A 124 -28.42 11.17 9.94
CA VAL A 124 -29.61 12.01 10.08
C VAL A 124 -30.83 11.16 9.81
N PHE A 125 -31.73 11.11 10.78
CA PHE A 125 -33.01 10.42 10.69
C PHE A 125 -34.14 11.43 10.62
N HIS A 126 -35.02 11.25 9.65
CA HIS A 126 -36.23 12.05 9.50
C HIS A 126 -37.44 11.22 9.92
N ASN A 127 -38.13 11.66 10.97
CA ASN A 127 -39.40 11.07 11.41
C ASN A 127 -40.48 12.15 11.40
N GLY A 128 -41.25 12.20 10.31
CA GLY A 128 -42.22 13.27 10.07
C GLY A 128 -41.53 14.64 9.97
N ASN A 129 -41.91 15.58 10.84
CA ASN A 129 -41.34 16.93 10.89
C ASN A 129 -40.11 17.06 11.80
N VAL A 130 -39.70 15.98 12.48
CA VAL A 130 -38.54 15.99 13.38
C VAL A 130 -37.33 15.43 12.63
N THR A 131 -36.24 16.18 12.68
CA THR A 131 -34.92 15.75 12.20
C THR A 131 -34.02 15.52 13.40
N GLU A 132 -33.56 14.28 13.57
CA GLU A 132 -32.65 13.90 14.64
C GLU A 132 -31.30 13.48 14.05
N THR A 133 -30.21 13.93 14.67
CA THR A 133 -28.86 13.57 14.27
C THR A 133 -28.24 12.69 15.34
N TYR A 134 -27.73 11.53 14.95
CA TYR A 134 -27.08 10.57 15.84
C TYR A 134 -25.65 10.36 15.40
N GLU A 135 -24.74 10.31 16.38
CA GLU A 135 -23.38 9.87 16.16
C GLU A 135 -23.34 8.33 16.18
N THR A 136 -23.03 7.71 15.04
CA THR A 136 -22.87 6.27 14.91
C THR A 136 -21.39 5.91 14.80
N LYS A 137 -20.95 4.99 15.67
CA LYS A 137 -19.60 4.44 15.62
C LYS A 137 -19.61 3.16 14.81
N GLN A 138 -18.99 3.20 13.64
CA GLN A 138 -18.83 2.04 12.77
C GLN A 138 -17.45 1.42 12.99
N LEU A 139 -17.46 0.22 13.56
CA LEU A 139 -16.29 -0.63 13.73
C LEU A 139 -16.11 -1.48 12.46
N HIS A 140 -14.95 -1.37 11.84
CA HIS A 140 -14.58 -2.23 10.71
C HIS A 140 -13.28 -2.95 11.01
N GLU A 141 -13.28 -4.25 10.77
CA GLU A 141 -12.10 -5.08 10.80
C GLU A 141 -11.43 -5.10 9.43
N TYR A 142 -10.14 -4.78 9.40
CA TYR A 142 -9.35 -4.81 8.18
C TYR A 142 -8.39 -5.98 8.19
N THR A 143 -8.41 -6.73 7.09
CA THR A 143 -7.30 -7.60 6.72
C THR A 143 -6.05 -6.75 6.45
N PHE A 144 -4.88 -7.38 6.50
CA PHE A 144 -3.61 -6.71 6.22
C PHE A 144 -3.64 -5.86 4.93
N LEU A 145 -4.08 -6.40 3.79
CA LEU A 145 -4.14 -5.64 2.54
C LEU A 145 -5.08 -4.42 2.61
N ARG A 146 -6.22 -4.55 3.29
CA ARG A 146 -7.14 -3.42 3.49
C ARG A 146 -6.53 -2.37 4.40
N TYR A 147 -5.78 -2.79 5.41
CA TYR A 147 -5.00 -1.92 6.29
C TYR A 147 -3.91 -1.16 5.53
N ILE A 148 -3.18 -1.80 4.61
CA ILE A 148 -2.24 -1.13 3.69
C ILE A 148 -2.95 -0.06 2.87
N TYR A 149 -4.05 -0.44 2.20
CA TYR A 149 -4.82 0.47 1.35
C TYR A 149 -5.28 1.73 2.09
N ARG A 150 -5.79 1.57 3.31
CA ARG A 150 -6.26 2.69 4.13
C ARG A 150 -5.14 3.61 4.58
N ASN A 151 -3.96 3.06 4.91
CA ASN A 151 -2.81 3.89 5.22
C ASN A 151 -2.33 4.67 3.99
N VAL A 152 -2.28 4.05 2.81
CA VAL A 152 -1.95 4.75 1.57
C VAL A 152 -2.97 5.85 1.26
N GLU A 153 -4.27 5.55 1.38
CA GLU A 153 -5.35 6.52 1.17
C GLU A 153 -5.21 7.73 2.12
N ASN A 154 -4.96 7.46 3.40
CA ASN A 154 -4.76 8.51 4.39
C ASN A 154 -3.53 9.35 4.09
N LEU A 155 -2.38 8.74 3.75
CA LEU A 155 -1.17 9.48 3.36
C LEU A 155 -1.43 10.35 2.13
N THR A 156 -2.16 9.83 1.15
CA THR A 156 -2.54 10.54 -0.09
C THR A 156 -3.43 11.76 0.20
N LYS A 157 -4.44 11.59 1.06
CA LYS A 157 -5.32 12.68 1.52
C LYS A 157 -4.52 13.82 2.19
N HIS A 158 -3.62 13.45 3.11
CA HIS A 158 -2.74 14.41 3.78
C HIS A 158 -1.74 15.10 2.83
N LEU A 159 -1.28 14.41 1.78
CA LEU A 159 -0.41 15.02 0.75
C LEU A 159 -1.16 16.04 -0.09
N ASN A 160 -2.43 15.79 -0.40
CA ASN A 160 -3.25 16.65 -1.24
C ASN A 160 -3.99 17.75 -0.46
N GLY A 161 -3.70 17.93 0.84
CA GLY A 161 -4.33 18.95 1.68
C GLY A 161 -5.82 18.70 1.96
N LYS A 162 -6.32 17.49 1.69
CA LYS A 162 -7.69 17.09 2.01
C LYS A 162 -7.68 16.36 3.36
N THR A 163 -7.73 17.11 4.46
CA THR A 163 -8.02 16.55 5.78
C THR A 163 -9.52 16.30 5.89
N ASN A 164 -9.92 15.04 6.10
CA ASN A 164 -11.25 14.75 6.62
C ASN A 164 -11.14 14.85 8.15
N TYR A 165 -11.89 15.77 8.74
CA TYR A 165 -12.30 15.71 10.14
C TYR A 165 -13.30 14.57 10.32
#